data_AF-A0A6A6MHE3-F1
#
_entry.id   AF-A0A6A6MHE3-F1
#
_cell.length_a   1.000
_cell.length_b   1.000
_cell.length_c   1.000
_cell.angle_alpha   90.00
_cell.angle_beta   90.00
_cell.angle_gamma   90.00
#
_symmetry.space_group_name_H-M   'P 1'
#
loop_
_entity.id
_entity.type
_entity.pdbx_description
1 polymer ?
#
loop_
_entity_poly.entity_id
_entity_poly.type
_entity_poly.pdbx_seq_one_letter_code
_entity_poly.pdbx_strand_id
1 'polypeptide(L)'
;MRLPIEDARHVLDDVEHVPKEHTFVSRRSWIRVLGGKEEAYYGWVALNYKMGNLGNSLQGPTLGLLDLGGSSLQVVVEVHDGARDNMHLIRTKIGSVGHQILAYSFPSVGLNEAFDRTVAMLRQLQPIKGNWEQCKVIARAAALNLSSSDWSQPTVRTNWKARLSSYNGCSILNLTAYPTGRFHALSGFFAIYNTLDLVPRANLTKTWGERNACIVLIFYLNVPRVSSEVK
;
A
#
# COMPACT_ATOMS: atom_id res chain seq x y z
N MET A 1 6.46 11.59 -1.29
CA MET A 1 6.11 12.72 -2.17
C MET A 1 6.80 12.50 -3.51
N ARG A 2 6.07 12.54 -4.63
CA ARG A 2 6.73 12.58 -5.95
C ARG A 2 7.27 13.98 -6.15
N LEU A 3 8.56 14.08 -6.47
CA LEU A 3 9.20 15.36 -6.74
C LEU A 3 8.51 16.07 -7.92
N PRO A 4 8.52 17.42 -7.94
CA PRO A 4 8.20 18.18 -9.16
C PRO A 4 8.97 17.62 -10.35
N ILE A 5 8.36 17.68 -11.54
CA ILE A 5 8.92 17.01 -12.72
C ILE A 5 10.32 17.52 -13.07
N GLU A 6 10.59 18.80 -12.88
CA GLU A 6 11.91 19.39 -13.13
C GLU A 6 12.95 18.87 -12.14
N ASP A 7 12.63 18.85 -10.84
CA ASP A 7 13.51 18.29 -9.81
C ASP A 7 13.80 16.80 -10.07
N ALA A 8 12.77 16.04 -10.46
CA ALA A 8 12.93 14.63 -10.81
C ALA A 8 13.82 14.46 -12.04
N ARG A 9 13.73 15.33 -13.05
CA ARG A 9 14.61 15.30 -14.23
C ARG A 9 16.06 15.57 -13.85
N HIS A 10 16.31 16.59 -13.03
CA HIS A 10 17.66 16.89 -12.55
C HIS A 10 18.29 15.69 -11.84
N VAL A 11 17.56 15.06 -10.92
CA VAL A 11 18.04 13.86 -10.23
C VAL A 11 18.28 12.70 -11.21
N LEU A 12 17.39 12.47 -12.19
CA LEU A 12 17.58 11.40 -13.17
C LEU A 12 18.79 11.64 -14.08
N ASP A 13 19.04 12.89 -14.47
CA ASP A 13 20.20 13.27 -15.27
C ASP A 13 21.51 13.04 -14.48
N ASP A 14 21.52 13.37 -13.18
CA ASP A 14 22.66 13.07 -12.31
C ASP A 14 22.89 11.55 -12.16
N VAL A 15 21.82 10.79 -11.90
CA VAL A 15 21.87 9.33 -11.75
C VAL A 15 22.35 8.63 -13.03
N GLU A 16 22.10 9.20 -14.20
CA GLU A 16 22.56 8.63 -15.49
C GLU A 16 24.09 8.51 -15.58
N HIS A 17 24.83 9.32 -14.83
CA HIS A 17 26.29 9.29 -14.83
C HIS A 17 26.85 8.13 -14.00
N VAL A 18 26.14 7.68 -12.97
CA VAL A 18 26.63 6.65 -12.03
C VAL A 18 26.92 5.31 -12.72
N PRO A 19 26.03 4.73 -13.54
CA PRO A 19 26.34 3.46 -14.22
C PRO A 19 27.47 3.57 -15.25
N LYS A 20 27.77 4.77 -15.77
CA LYS A 20 28.84 5.00 -16.75
C LYS A 20 30.24 4.91 -16.13
N GLU A 21 30.34 5.06 -14.81
CA GLU A 21 31.59 4.88 -14.06
C GLU A 21 31.92 3.41 -13.79
N HIS A 22 31.03 2.49 -14.21
CA HIS A 22 31.13 1.07 -13.94
C HIS A 22 30.93 0.25 -15.22
N THR A 23 31.24 -1.04 -15.18
CA THR A 23 31.10 -1.95 -16.33
C THR A 23 29.67 -2.46 -16.55
N PHE A 24 28.67 -1.79 -15.98
CA PHE A 24 27.27 -2.18 -16.14
C PHE A 24 26.76 -1.79 -17.52
N VAL A 25 26.06 -2.71 -18.19
CA VAL A 25 25.31 -2.37 -19.40
C VAL A 25 24.14 -1.47 -18.99
N SER A 26 24.16 -0.23 -19.45
CA SER A 26 23.12 0.76 -19.14
C SER A 26 22.64 1.49 -20.40
N ARG A 27 21.39 1.94 -20.37
CA ARG A 27 20.81 2.85 -21.36
C ARG A 27 20.04 3.93 -20.61
N ARG A 28 20.10 5.17 -21.09
CA ARG A 28 19.37 6.30 -20.49
C ARG A 28 17.87 6.00 -20.31
N SER A 29 17.25 5.36 -21.29
CA SER A 29 15.82 5.01 -21.24
C SER A 29 15.45 3.96 -20.18
N TRP A 30 16.43 3.25 -19.61
CA TRP A 30 16.22 2.28 -18.53
C TRP A 30 16.21 2.94 -17.14
N ILE A 31 16.75 4.16 -17.02
CA ILE A 31 16.79 4.93 -15.78
C ILE A 31 15.58 5.86 -15.79
N ARG A 32 14.53 5.47 -15.07
CA ARG A 32 13.27 6.22 -15.03
C ARG A 32 12.51 5.96 -13.73
N VAL A 33 11.60 6.87 -13.42
CA VAL A 33 10.61 6.66 -12.36
C VAL A 33 9.55 5.67 -12.84
N LEU A 34 9.25 4.66 -12.01
CA LEU A 34 8.16 3.72 -12.28
C LEU A 34 6.79 4.36 -12.02
N GLY A 35 5.84 4.10 -12.90
CA GLY A 35 4.43 4.37 -12.61
C GLY A 35 3.94 3.50 -11.45
N GLY A 36 2.95 3.97 -10.70
CA GLY A 36 2.45 3.22 -9.52
C GLY A 36 1.85 1.85 -9.91
N LYS A 37 1.23 1.78 -11.09
CA LYS A 37 0.70 0.55 -11.69
C LYS A 37 1.83 -0.42 -12.10
N GLU A 38 2.97 0.10 -12.53
CA GLU A 38 4.15 -0.71 -12.87
C GLU A 38 4.83 -1.25 -11.62
N GLU A 39 5.02 -0.41 -10.61
CA GLU A 39 5.54 -0.79 -9.29
C GLU A 39 4.71 -1.94 -8.68
N ALA A 40 3.38 -1.77 -8.68
CA ALA A 40 2.44 -2.81 -8.29
C ALA A 40 2.64 -4.11 -9.09
N TYR A 41 2.65 -4.01 -10.42
CA TYR A 41 2.81 -5.17 -11.31
C TYR A 41 4.12 -5.92 -11.08
N TYR A 42 5.26 -5.22 -11.06
CA TYR A 42 6.56 -5.85 -10.89
C TYR A 42 6.72 -6.47 -9.50
N GLY A 43 6.16 -5.85 -8.46
CA GLY A 43 6.09 -6.45 -7.13
C GLY A 43 5.33 -7.78 -7.14
N TRP A 44 4.18 -7.84 -7.81
CA TRP A 44 3.38 -9.07 -7.91
C TRP A 44 4.10 -10.16 -8.71
N VAL A 45 4.79 -9.79 -9.80
CA VAL A 45 5.61 -10.73 -10.58
C VAL A 45 6.73 -11.30 -9.71
N ALA A 46 7.46 -10.45 -8.98
CA ALA A 46 8.55 -10.88 -8.11
C ALA A 46 8.06 -11.83 -7.01
N LEU A 47 6.94 -11.49 -6.36
CA LEU A 47 6.30 -12.34 -5.35
C LEU A 47 5.96 -13.71 -5.90
N ASN A 48 5.16 -13.76 -6.97
CA ASN A 48 4.64 -15.03 -7.48
C ASN A 48 5.72 -15.86 -8.19
N TYR A 49 6.76 -15.21 -8.75
CA TYR A 49 7.94 -15.92 -9.23
C TYR A 49 8.68 -16.61 -8.08
N LYS A 50 8.95 -15.89 -6.99
CA LYS A 50 9.64 -16.43 -5.81
C LYS A 50 8.86 -17.57 -5.16
N MET A 51 7.53 -17.50 -5.16
CA MET A 51 6.64 -18.50 -4.57
C MET A 51 6.35 -19.69 -5.50
N GLY A 52 6.82 -19.64 -6.75
CA GLY A 52 6.63 -20.72 -7.73
C GLY A 52 5.21 -20.78 -8.32
N ASN A 53 4.48 -19.67 -8.29
CA ASN A 53 3.10 -19.54 -8.77
C ASN A 53 2.99 -18.93 -10.18
N LEU A 54 4.10 -18.72 -10.91
CA LEU A 54 4.10 -18.19 -12.28
C LEU A 54 4.64 -19.17 -13.33
N GLY A 55 3.98 -19.20 -14.49
CA GLY A 55 4.51 -19.78 -15.72
C GLY A 55 4.04 -21.17 -16.12
N ASN A 56 3.23 -21.88 -15.29
CA ASN A 56 2.66 -23.18 -15.66
C ASN A 56 1.23 -23.34 -15.10
N SER A 57 0.29 -23.87 -15.91
CA SER A 57 -1.10 -24.13 -15.51
C SER A 57 -1.26 -25.16 -14.39
N LEU A 58 -0.21 -25.94 -14.11
CA LEU A 58 -0.16 -26.88 -12.98
C LEU A 58 0.16 -26.20 -11.64
N GLN A 59 0.57 -24.93 -11.65
CA GLN A 59 0.86 -24.19 -10.43
C GLN A 59 -0.45 -23.74 -9.76
N GLY A 60 -0.45 -23.71 -8.42
CA GLY A 60 -1.58 -23.23 -7.64
C GLY A 60 -1.87 -21.74 -7.91
N PRO A 61 -3.02 -21.23 -7.43
CA PRO A 61 -3.45 -19.85 -7.67
C PRO A 61 -2.38 -18.85 -7.22
N THR A 62 -2.26 -17.76 -7.95
CA THR A 62 -1.35 -16.67 -7.58
C THR A 62 -1.78 -16.01 -6.28
N LEU A 63 -0.81 -15.40 -5.62
CA LEU A 63 -0.98 -14.65 -4.40
C LEU A 63 -1.25 -13.18 -4.74
N GLY A 64 -2.17 -12.57 -4.02
CA GLY A 64 -2.34 -11.13 -4.03
C GLY A 64 -1.16 -10.43 -3.34
N LEU A 65 -0.94 -9.17 -3.67
CA LEU A 65 0.12 -8.35 -3.09
C LEU A 65 -0.45 -7.11 -2.43
N LEU A 66 0.06 -6.79 -1.24
CA LEU A 66 -0.05 -5.51 -0.57
C LEU A 66 1.36 -4.98 -0.32
N ASP A 67 1.71 -3.84 -0.91
CA ASP A 67 3.02 -3.24 -0.73
C ASP A 67 2.88 -1.81 -0.23
N LEU A 68 3.31 -1.58 1.01
CA LEU A 68 3.23 -0.27 1.67
C LEU A 68 4.59 0.40 1.62
N GLY A 69 4.74 1.35 0.70
CA GLY A 69 5.92 2.17 0.58
C GLY A 69 5.89 3.41 1.48
N GLY A 70 6.89 4.27 1.32
CA GLY A 70 6.96 5.55 2.01
C GLY A 70 5.90 6.55 1.53
N SER A 71 5.56 6.53 0.24
CA SER A 71 4.62 7.51 -0.35
C SER A 71 3.38 6.93 -1.00
N SER A 72 3.25 5.62 -1.08
CA SER A 72 2.11 4.96 -1.72
C SER A 72 1.81 3.60 -1.11
N LEU A 73 0.62 3.11 -1.39
CA LEU A 73 0.21 1.73 -1.18
C LEU A 73 -0.12 1.11 -2.53
N GLN A 74 0.37 -0.10 -2.78
CA GLN A 74 0.08 -0.88 -3.96
C GLN A 74 -0.75 -2.09 -3.56
N VAL A 75 -1.80 -2.37 -4.34
CA VAL A 75 -2.70 -3.49 -4.13
C VAL A 75 -2.90 -4.23 -5.43
N VAL A 76 -2.59 -5.53 -5.43
CA VAL A 76 -2.57 -6.33 -6.65
C VAL A 76 -3.30 -7.64 -6.44
N VAL A 77 -4.16 -7.98 -7.40
CA VAL A 77 -4.98 -9.17 -7.34
C VAL A 77 -5.19 -9.74 -8.75
N GLU A 78 -5.05 -11.06 -8.90
CA GLU A 78 -5.44 -11.74 -10.14
C GLU A 78 -6.95 -12.02 -10.16
N VAL A 79 -7.57 -11.79 -11.32
CA VAL A 79 -9.01 -11.94 -11.54
C VAL A 79 -9.27 -12.84 -12.75
N HIS A 80 -10.28 -13.70 -12.64
CA HIS A 80 -10.61 -14.68 -13.69
C HIS A 80 -11.85 -14.31 -14.51
N ASP A 81 -12.75 -13.50 -13.97
CA ASP A 81 -13.96 -13.04 -14.65
C ASP A 81 -13.88 -11.55 -14.98
N GLY A 82 -14.24 -11.20 -16.22
CA GLY A 82 -14.03 -9.92 -16.89
C GLY A 82 -14.37 -8.68 -16.06
N ALA A 83 -13.43 -8.28 -15.20
CA ALA A 83 -13.49 -7.06 -14.44
C ALA A 83 -13.68 -5.89 -15.41
N ARG A 84 -14.79 -5.17 -15.26
CA ARG A 84 -15.17 -4.04 -16.12
C ARG A 84 -14.26 -2.81 -15.99
N ASP A 85 -13.25 -2.89 -15.13
CA ASP A 85 -12.30 -1.81 -14.88
C ASP A 85 -11.10 -1.92 -15.85
N ASN A 86 -11.19 -1.22 -16.97
CA ASN A 86 -10.10 -1.19 -17.95
C ASN A 86 -8.87 -0.39 -17.45
N MET A 87 -9.01 0.50 -16.45
CA MET A 87 -7.93 1.41 -16.06
C MET A 87 -6.87 0.69 -15.24
N HIS A 88 -7.29 -0.14 -14.28
CA HIS A 88 -6.38 -0.85 -13.36
C HIS A 88 -6.02 -2.25 -13.85
N LEU A 89 -6.70 -2.77 -14.87
CA LEU A 89 -6.42 -4.07 -15.44
C LEU A 89 -5.11 -4.10 -16.24
N ILE A 90 -4.32 -5.15 -16.03
CA ILE A 90 -3.13 -5.52 -16.78
C ILE A 90 -3.38 -6.93 -17.32
N ARG A 91 -3.26 -7.07 -18.64
CA ARG A 91 -3.25 -8.38 -19.29
C ARG A 91 -1.81 -8.69 -19.67
N THR A 92 -1.29 -9.80 -19.17
CA THR A 92 0.09 -10.23 -19.45
C THR A 92 0.13 -11.72 -19.68
N LYS A 93 1.16 -12.20 -20.36
CA LYS A 93 1.41 -13.63 -20.54
C LYS A 93 2.78 -13.94 -19.95
N ILE A 94 2.82 -14.85 -18.98
CA ILE A 94 4.05 -15.28 -18.33
C ILE A 94 4.19 -16.78 -18.58
N GLY A 95 5.22 -17.17 -19.33
CA GLY A 95 5.35 -18.53 -19.86
C GLY A 95 4.20 -18.87 -20.82
N SER A 96 3.52 -20.00 -20.58
CA SER A 96 2.35 -20.42 -21.35
C SER A 96 1.02 -19.89 -20.80
N VAL A 97 1.04 -19.21 -19.64
CA VAL A 97 -0.17 -18.81 -18.90
C VAL A 97 -0.48 -17.32 -19.10
N GLY A 98 -1.73 -17.02 -19.43
CA GLY A 98 -2.25 -15.65 -19.48
C GLY A 98 -2.79 -15.24 -18.12
N HIS A 99 -2.44 -14.04 -17.67
CA HIS A 99 -2.85 -13.46 -16.40
C HIS A 99 -3.62 -12.16 -16.62
N GLN A 100 -4.70 -11.98 -15.86
CA GLN A 100 -5.48 -10.76 -15.80
C GLN A 100 -5.40 -10.21 -14.37
N ILE A 101 -4.69 -9.10 -14.22
CA ILE A 101 -4.28 -8.59 -12.91
C ILE A 101 -4.85 -7.20 -12.74
N LEU A 102 -5.57 -6.95 -11.64
CA LEU A 102 -5.90 -5.60 -11.22
C LEU A 102 -4.77 -5.05 -10.36
N ALA A 103 -4.15 -3.95 -10.80
CA ALA A 103 -3.05 -3.30 -10.12
C ALA A 103 -3.45 -1.86 -9.75
N TYR A 104 -3.73 -1.67 -8.46
CA TYR A 104 -4.04 -0.37 -7.87
C TYR A 104 -2.80 0.22 -7.24
N SER A 105 -2.65 1.53 -7.40
CA SER A 105 -1.66 2.33 -6.68
C SER A 105 -2.39 3.52 -6.09
N PHE A 106 -2.30 3.62 -4.77
CA PHE A 106 -2.87 4.70 -3.98
C PHE A 106 -1.71 5.62 -3.61
N PRO A 107 -1.52 6.74 -4.32
CA PRO A 107 -0.51 7.71 -3.94
C PRO A 107 -0.91 8.39 -2.63
N SER A 108 0.08 8.97 -1.97
CA SER A 108 -0.06 9.73 -0.74
C SER A 108 -0.52 8.92 0.48
N VAL A 109 -0.86 7.63 0.39
CA VAL A 109 -1.23 6.82 1.58
C VAL A 109 -0.06 6.00 2.15
N GLY A 110 1.16 6.25 1.68
CA GLY A 110 2.36 5.60 2.22
C GLY A 110 2.70 6.05 3.64
N LEU A 111 3.64 5.35 4.26
CA LEU A 111 4.04 5.56 5.66
C LEU A 111 4.47 6.99 5.98
N ASN A 112 5.39 7.53 5.20
CA ASN A 112 5.99 8.85 5.43
C ASN A 112 4.93 9.94 5.21
N GLU A 113 4.12 9.78 4.17
CA GLU A 113 3.03 10.73 3.86
C GLU A 113 1.97 10.76 4.97
N ALA A 114 1.58 9.59 5.49
CA ALA A 114 0.66 9.51 6.63
C ALA A 114 1.27 10.12 7.89
N PHE A 115 2.57 9.92 8.13
CA PHE A 115 3.28 10.52 9.24
C PHE A 115 3.33 12.06 9.12
N ASP A 116 3.76 12.59 7.97
CA ASP A 116 3.87 14.03 7.74
C ASP A 116 2.52 14.74 7.90
N ARG A 117 1.44 14.14 7.38
CA ARG A 117 0.08 14.65 7.60
C ARG A 117 -0.34 14.60 9.05
N THR A 118 0.00 13.54 9.78
CA THR A 118 -0.28 13.44 11.22
C THR A 118 0.39 14.60 11.95
N VAL A 119 1.67 14.86 11.68
CA VAL A 119 2.41 15.99 12.27
C VAL A 119 1.77 17.33 11.92
N ALA A 120 1.38 17.54 10.66
CA ALA A 120 0.70 18.76 10.23
C ALA A 120 -0.64 18.97 10.95
N MET A 121 -1.47 17.93 11.05
CA MET A 121 -2.76 17.97 11.76
C MET A 121 -2.57 18.24 13.25
N LEU A 122 -1.58 17.61 13.90
CA LEU A 122 -1.28 17.82 15.32
C LEU A 122 -0.85 19.26 15.59
N ARG A 123 -0.04 19.87 14.71
CA ARG A 123 0.40 21.27 14.84
C ARG A 123 -0.77 22.26 14.81
N GLN A 124 -1.82 21.97 14.03
CA GLN A 124 -2.99 22.84 13.94
C GLN A 124 -3.87 22.81 15.20
N LEU A 125 -3.76 21.78 16.04
CA LEU A 125 -4.73 21.54 17.11
C LEU A 125 -4.40 22.18 18.48
N GLN A 126 -3.33 22.99 18.61
CA GLN A 126 -2.85 23.50 19.92
C GLN A 126 -2.63 22.33 20.94
N PRO A 127 -2.04 22.49 22.15
CA PRO A 127 -1.33 21.37 22.76
C PRO A 127 -2.28 20.22 23.15
N ILE A 128 -2.20 19.11 22.42
CA ILE A 128 -2.89 17.85 22.72
C ILE A 128 -2.24 17.29 23.98
N LYS A 129 -2.68 17.75 25.14
CA LYS A 129 -2.18 17.28 26.42
C LYS A 129 -2.81 15.91 26.70
N GLY A 130 -2.12 14.84 26.31
CA GLY A 130 -2.39 13.48 26.76
C GLY A 130 -3.69 12.81 26.29
N ASN A 131 -4.45 13.42 25.36
CA ASN A 131 -5.66 12.78 24.84
C ASN A 131 -5.33 11.74 23.76
N TRP A 132 -5.09 10.51 24.22
CA TRP A 132 -4.75 9.39 23.34
C TRP A 132 -5.82 9.10 22.30
N GLU A 133 -7.10 9.08 22.70
CA GLU A 133 -8.24 8.83 21.80
C GLU A 133 -8.24 9.78 20.61
N GLN A 134 -7.94 11.05 20.87
CA GLN A 134 -7.85 12.07 19.84
C GLN A 134 -6.65 11.83 18.89
N CYS A 135 -5.50 11.38 19.39
CA CYS A 135 -4.40 10.97 18.50
C CYS A 135 -4.82 9.84 17.57
N LYS A 136 -5.62 8.88 18.06
CA LYS A 136 -6.12 7.78 17.23
C LYS A 136 -7.00 8.27 16.09
N VAL A 137 -7.90 9.20 16.39
CA VAL A 137 -8.77 9.81 15.39
C VAL A 137 -7.92 10.52 14.32
N ILE A 138 -6.94 11.32 14.73
CA ILE A 138 -6.08 12.09 13.82
C ILE A 138 -5.18 11.18 12.98
N ALA A 139 -4.52 10.20 13.57
CA ALA A 139 -3.63 9.30 12.84
C ALA A 139 -4.40 8.48 11.79
N ARG A 140 -5.65 8.08 12.06
CA ARG A 140 -6.53 7.46 11.06
C ARG A 140 -6.90 8.42 9.92
N ALA A 141 -7.25 9.66 10.27
CA ALA A 141 -7.53 10.72 9.30
C ALA A 141 -6.35 10.92 8.34
N ALA A 142 -5.16 11.05 8.92
CA ALA A 142 -3.92 11.26 8.20
C ALA A 142 -3.57 10.05 7.31
N ALA A 143 -3.71 8.82 7.80
CA ALA A 143 -3.47 7.62 7.00
C ALA A 143 -4.41 7.52 5.79
N LEU A 144 -5.69 7.88 5.95
CA LEU A 144 -6.68 7.91 4.87
C LEU A 144 -6.58 9.13 3.95
N ASN A 145 -5.69 10.07 4.24
CA ASN A 145 -5.61 11.37 3.55
C ASN A 145 -6.94 12.13 3.54
N LEU A 146 -7.61 12.19 4.70
CA LEU A 146 -8.89 12.89 4.87
C LEU A 146 -8.71 14.36 5.28
N SER A 147 -9.71 15.18 4.96
CA SER A 147 -9.68 16.62 5.27
C SER A 147 -9.97 16.91 6.74
N SER A 148 -9.55 18.07 7.24
CA SER A 148 -9.75 18.48 8.64
C SER A 148 -11.23 18.68 9.01
N SER A 149 -12.08 19.04 8.04
CA SER A 149 -13.53 19.19 8.23
C SER A 149 -14.26 17.86 8.45
N ASP A 150 -13.70 16.73 8.00
CA ASP A 150 -14.33 15.40 8.11
C ASP A 150 -14.24 14.81 9.53
N TRP A 151 -13.38 15.36 10.40
CA TRP A 151 -13.08 14.79 11.72
C TRP A 151 -13.45 15.69 12.91
N SER A 152 -13.87 16.93 12.69
CA SER A 152 -14.26 17.87 13.76
C SER A 152 -15.63 17.60 14.38
N GLN A 153 -16.34 16.53 13.98
CA GLN A 153 -17.60 16.08 14.57
C GLN A 153 -17.45 14.69 15.20
N PRO A 154 -17.00 14.59 16.46
CA PRO A 154 -16.86 13.31 17.14
C PRO A 154 -18.23 12.85 17.66
N THR A 155 -19.12 12.39 16.77
CA THR A 155 -20.28 11.62 17.24
C THR A 155 -19.80 10.23 17.65
N VAL A 156 -19.66 10.09 18.98
CA VAL A 156 -19.61 8.81 19.68
C VAL A 156 -20.72 7.90 19.13
N ARG A 157 -20.34 6.67 18.75
CA ARG A 157 -21.16 5.51 18.30
C ARG A 157 -21.50 5.41 16.81
N THR A 158 -20.83 4.46 16.16
CA THR A 158 -21.36 3.21 15.52
C THR A 158 -20.73 2.92 14.15
N ASN A 159 -20.22 1.69 13.99
CA ASN A 159 -19.89 1.02 12.73
C ASN A 159 -19.08 1.82 11.69
N TRP A 160 -17.77 1.94 11.89
CA TRP A 160 -16.81 2.30 10.83
C TRP A 160 -16.60 1.18 9.79
N LYS A 161 -17.54 0.23 9.67
CA LYS A 161 -17.51 -0.85 8.68
C LYS A 161 -17.38 -0.25 7.28
N ALA A 162 -16.19 -0.40 6.71
CA ALA A 162 -15.94 -0.48 5.28
C ALA A 162 -16.62 0.58 4.40
N ARG A 163 -16.57 1.86 4.80
CA ARG A 163 -16.78 2.97 3.86
C ARG A 163 -15.45 3.67 3.64
N LEU A 164 -14.68 3.14 2.69
CA LEU A 164 -13.71 3.95 1.93
C LEU A 164 -14.51 4.86 0.98
N SER A 165 -15.45 5.65 1.52
CA SER A 165 -16.38 6.43 0.70
C SER A 165 -15.69 7.69 0.19
N SER A 166 -15.40 7.65 -1.10
CA SER A 166 -15.32 8.80 -2.01
C SER A 166 -14.38 9.93 -1.60
N TYR A 167 -13.09 9.75 -1.87
CA TYR A 167 -12.21 10.86 -2.24
C TYR A 167 -11.67 10.57 -3.65
N ASN A 168 -11.91 11.50 -4.59
CA ASN A 168 -11.36 11.54 -5.97
C ASN A 168 -11.62 10.33 -6.89
N GLY A 169 -12.79 9.70 -6.84
CA GLY A 169 -13.13 8.63 -7.80
C GLY A 169 -12.46 7.29 -7.51
N CYS A 170 -11.99 7.09 -6.27
CA CYS A 170 -11.53 5.79 -5.83
C CYS A 170 -12.72 4.85 -5.57
N SER A 171 -12.97 3.92 -6.49
CA SER A 171 -13.84 2.76 -6.25
C SER A 171 -13.42 2.08 -4.94
N ILE A 172 -14.34 1.81 -4.02
CA ILE A 172 -14.06 0.98 -2.86
C ILE A 172 -13.58 -0.37 -3.39
N LEU A 173 -12.29 -0.65 -3.25
CA LEU A 173 -11.74 -1.94 -3.65
C LEU A 173 -12.21 -2.98 -2.65
N ASN A 174 -13.28 -3.69 -2.99
CA ASN A 174 -13.76 -4.77 -2.14
C ASN A 174 -12.88 -6.01 -2.33
N LEU A 175 -11.76 -6.06 -1.61
CA LEU A 175 -10.79 -7.15 -1.70
C LEU A 175 -11.38 -8.53 -1.34
N THR A 176 -12.51 -8.59 -0.64
CA THR A 176 -13.21 -9.84 -0.34
C THR A 176 -14.03 -10.38 -1.51
N ALA A 177 -14.24 -9.60 -2.57
CA ALA A 177 -14.97 -10.01 -3.76
C ALA A 177 -14.11 -10.85 -4.72
N TYR A 178 -12.80 -10.96 -4.49
CA TYR A 178 -11.88 -11.64 -5.41
C TYR A 178 -11.51 -13.04 -4.87
N PRO A 179 -11.48 -14.06 -5.76
CA PRO A 179 -11.29 -15.46 -5.38
C PRO A 179 -9.88 -15.80 -4.87
N THR A 180 -8.90 -14.94 -5.09
CA THR A 180 -7.54 -15.05 -4.56
C THR A 180 -7.54 -14.75 -3.06
N GLY A 181 -7.88 -15.75 -2.25
CA GLY A 181 -8.06 -15.62 -0.80
C GLY A 181 -6.78 -15.40 0.02
N ARG A 182 -5.60 -15.29 -0.61
CA ARG A 182 -4.31 -15.13 0.08
C ARG A 182 -3.53 -13.95 -0.49
N PHE A 183 -3.09 -13.08 0.40
CA PHE A 183 -2.26 -11.91 0.10
C PHE A 183 -0.96 -12.00 0.88
N HIS A 184 0.13 -11.50 0.28
CA HIS A 184 1.35 -11.18 1.00
C HIS A 184 1.48 -9.68 1.18
N ALA A 185 1.84 -9.28 2.40
CA ALA A 185 2.08 -7.89 2.75
C ALA A 185 3.59 -7.66 2.87
N LEU A 186 4.12 -6.70 2.12
CA LEU A 186 5.56 -6.42 2.00
C LEU A 186 5.92 -5.02 2.56
N SER A 187 7.23 -4.74 2.56
CA SER A 187 7.81 -3.43 2.84
C SER A 187 7.36 -2.85 4.18
N GLY A 188 6.64 -1.73 4.19
CA GLY A 188 6.13 -1.10 5.40
C GLY A 188 5.30 -2.05 6.28
N PHE A 189 4.48 -2.92 5.71
CA PHE A 189 3.73 -3.88 6.51
C PHE A 189 4.66 -4.82 7.31
N PHE A 190 5.73 -5.30 6.68
CA PHE A 190 6.72 -6.16 7.34
C PHE A 190 7.52 -5.40 8.41
N ALA A 191 7.98 -4.19 8.09
CA ALA A 191 8.73 -3.35 9.03
C ALA A 191 7.93 -3.12 10.33
N ILE A 192 6.63 -2.85 10.22
CA ILE A 192 5.76 -2.64 11.37
C ILE A 192 5.41 -3.92 12.10
N TYR A 193 5.13 -5.00 11.37
CA TYR A 193 4.93 -6.30 11.97
C TYR A 193 6.11 -6.68 12.89
N ASN A 194 7.33 -6.47 12.41
CA ASN A 194 8.56 -6.74 13.15
C ASN A 194 8.77 -5.75 14.31
N THR A 195 8.52 -4.46 14.08
CA THR A 195 8.68 -3.41 15.12
C THR A 195 7.73 -3.62 16.30
N LEU A 196 6.52 -4.12 16.03
CA LEU A 196 5.50 -4.38 17.04
C LEU A 196 5.61 -5.77 17.66
N ASP A 197 6.63 -6.56 17.27
CA ASP A 197 6.85 -7.94 17.71
C ASP A 197 5.57 -8.78 17.66
N LEU A 198 4.85 -8.68 16.55
CA LEU A 198 3.58 -9.36 16.39
C LEU A 198 3.81 -10.86 16.20
N VAL A 199 3.04 -11.69 16.89
CA VAL A 199 3.10 -13.15 16.70
C VAL A 199 2.63 -13.55 15.29
N PRO A 200 3.15 -14.66 14.72
CA PRO A 200 2.59 -15.23 13.50
C PRO A 200 1.09 -15.49 13.69
N ARG A 201 0.26 -15.01 12.76
CA ARG A 201 -1.22 -15.02 12.87
C ARG A 201 -1.82 -14.11 13.95
N ALA A 202 -1.09 -13.08 14.39
CA ALA A 202 -1.66 -12.03 15.21
C ALA A 202 -2.93 -11.50 14.56
N ASN A 203 -4.06 -11.67 15.24
CA ASN A 203 -5.28 -11.01 14.83
C ASN A 203 -5.10 -9.53 15.15
N LEU A 204 -5.01 -8.69 14.11
CA LEU A 204 -4.79 -7.25 14.22
C LEU A 204 -5.81 -6.53 15.10
N THR A 205 -6.93 -7.18 15.46
CA THR A 205 -7.90 -6.68 16.45
C THR A 205 -7.52 -6.90 17.92
N LYS A 206 -6.52 -7.73 18.24
CA LYS A 206 -6.21 -8.19 19.61
C LYS A 206 -4.92 -7.65 20.25
N THR A 207 -4.01 -6.99 19.51
CA THR A 207 -2.69 -6.56 20.00
C THR A 207 -2.66 -5.13 20.55
N TRP A 208 -3.59 -4.80 21.45
CA TRP A 208 -3.77 -3.44 21.97
C TRP A 208 -3.10 -3.25 23.34
N GLY A 209 -1.92 -2.61 23.37
CA GLY A 209 -1.21 -2.17 24.57
C GLY A 209 -0.86 -0.69 24.51
N GLU A 210 -0.96 0.00 25.65
CA GLU A 210 -1.10 1.45 25.80
C GLU A 210 0.09 2.33 25.37
N ARG A 211 1.22 1.76 24.92
CA ARG A 211 2.48 2.54 24.76
C ARG A 211 2.85 2.92 23.32
N ASN A 212 2.26 2.29 22.29
CA ASN A 212 2.73 2.46 20.90
C ASN A 212 1.65 2.94 19.91
N ALA A 213 0.40 3.19 20.32
CA ALA A 213 -0.70 3.29 19.36
C ALA A 213 -0.72 4.49 18.39
N CYS A 214 -0.12 5.66 18.64
CA CYS A 214 0.00 6.68 17.56
C CYS A 214 0.87 6.15 16.39
N ILE A 215 1.90 5.33 16.67
CA ILE A 215 2.68 4.64 15.64
C ILE A 215 1.79 3.57 14.98
N VAL A 216 1.04 2.78 15.78
CA VAL A 216 0.15 1.71 15.29
C VAL A 216 -1.05 2.24 14.46
N LEU A 217 -1.44 3.50 14.62
CA LEU A 217 -2.65 4.04 14.00
C LEU A 217 -2.49 4.54 12.57
N ILE A 218 -1.26 4.61 12.07
CA ILE A 218 -0.98 4.72 10.64
C ILE A 218 -1.49 3.46 9.88
N PHE A 219 -1.69 2.34 10.58
CA PHE A 219 -1.96 1.03 9.96
C PHE A 219 -3.43 0.62 9.85
N TYR A 220 -4.35 1.35 10.50
CA TYR A 220 -5.78 0.98 10.47
C TYR A 220 -6.50 1.53 9.24
N LEU A 221 -6.00 1.20 8.06
CA LEU A 221 -6.80 1.17 6.83
C LEU A 221 -7.32 -0.25 6.65
N ASN A 222 -8.63 -0.40 6.45
CA ASN A 222 -9.36 -1.66 6.29
C ASN A 222 -8.76 -2.56 5.19
N VAL A 223 -7.70 -3.30 5.49
CA VAL A 223 -7.34 -4.49 4.73
C VAL A 223 -8.21 -5.63 5.30
N PRO A 224 -9.20 -6.16 4.54
CA PRO A 224 -9.96 -7.31 5.01
C PRO A 224 -9.01 -8.49 5.20
N ARG A 225 -9.18 -9.20 6.33
CA ARG A 225 -8.49 -10.45 6.74
C ARG A 225 -7.45 -10.95 5.73
N VAL A 226 -6.22 -10.45 5.84
CA VAL A 226 -5.08 -11.15 5.25
C VAL A 226 -4.61 -12.15 6.30
N SER A 227 -4.95 -13.41 6.07
CA SER A 227 -4.30 -14.54 6.72
C SER A 227 -2.82 -14.47 6.35
N SER A 228 -1.98 -13.96 7.25
CA SER A 228 -0.54 -14.07 7.15
C SER A 228 -0.15 -15.54 7.31
N GLU A 229 -0.02 -16.27 6.20
CA GLU A 229 0.78 -17.48 6.15
C GLU A 229 2.25 -17.07 6.05
N VAL A 230 2.84 -16.70 7.19
CA VAL A 230 4.30 -16.71 7.37
C VAL A 230 4.65 -18.15 7.74
N LYS A 231 5.26 -18.88 6.80
CA LYS A 231 6.03 -20.08 7.10
C LYS A 231 7.50 -19.72 7.08
#